data_AF-A0A3A8R9Y6-F1
#
_entry.id   AF-A0A3A8R9Y6-F1
#
_cell.length_a   1.000
_cell.length_b   1.000
_cell.length_c   1.000
_cell.angle_alpha   90.00
_cell.angle_beta   90.00
_cell.angle_gamma   90.00
#
_symmetry.space_group_name_H-M   'P 1'
#
loop_
_entity.id
_entity.type
_entity.pdbx_description
1 polymer ?
#
loop_
_entity_poly.entity_id
_entity_poly.type
_entity_poly.pdbx_seq_one_letter_code
_entity_poly.pdbx_strand_id
1 'polypeptide(L)'
;MSDTPSRAANAPLQSTSVASLRASLGTFAREHLPEAMVPTRFVILDTLPKLPNGKVDRSRLPLADASESTTAAAYVAPGTPDEARIALLWQEVLGTARVGVTDSFFDLGGDSVGAAQMAARVKEAFGVAPNMRRFFEHPTVSELARMIGAKSGGASSSGPASRSLSPDDLLTEATLPDDIRIAPDALPAVTAPYRTVLLTGGTGYTGAYLVRELLDRSDARLFVLARARDAAGALERVRDNLRGYGLWRDADAARLIGVAGDLGRPYFGLSRADYLTLAHEAEVIIHNGAHSSYALPYQRLKPVNVLGTLEVLRLACRARVKPVHFVSSLAVFPGHPGPQNFMEVELTDPTHVMGGYRQTKWVGDKLVSLAGHRGLPVCIYRPGLITGSQDTGACSTDTFLNETMKGCIQLGAALDFNVLLEMVPVDFCARVVAHVALGGKHAGSVFNLPGGRTVRWTELVQMLETLGYPLRRVPYREWYRELTAAVERGEDNALTRFHPLFTEDTPSEDVGYPDSLPRFDTTQLHAALAGSGIACREVDLAFLRLYLDYFVSIGYLPPPRAERSGSHARV
;
A
#
# COMPACT_ATOMS: atom_id res chain seq x y z
N MET A 1 -4.25 48.76 22.65
CA MET A 1 -4.28 47.44 23.32
C MET A 1 -5.50 46.68 22.83
N SER A 2 -5.32 45.79 21.87
CA SER A 2 -6.18 44.63 21.63
C SER A 2 -5.47 43.72 20.63
N ASP A 3 -4.43 43.03 21.09
CA ASP A 3 -3.87 41.89 20.38
C ASP A 3 -4.86 40.74 20.48
N THR A 4 -5.44 40.35 19.35
CA THR A 4 -6.12 39.06 19.22
C THR A 4 -5.19 38.17 18.40
N PRO A 5 -4.51 37.17 18.99
CA PRO A 5 -3.65 36.31 18.21
C PRO A 5 -4.46 35.46 17.25
N SER A 6 -3.93 35.39 16.03
CA SER A 6 -4.55 34.79 14.86
C SER A 6 -4.96 33.33 15.06
N ARG A 7 -6.09 32.99 14.46
CA ARG A 7 -6.76 31.68 14.44
C ARG A 7 -6.06 30.72 13.46
N ALA A 8 -4.75 30.57 13.58
CA ALA A 8 -3.91 29.78 12.67
C ALA A 8 -3.15 28.61 13.35
N ALA A 9 -3.70 28.06 14.44
CA ALA A 9 -3.10 26.91 15.13
C ALA A 9 -3.84 25.57 14.90
N ASN A 10 -4.94 25.52 14.14
CA ASN A 10 -5.74 24.30 13.93
C ASN A 10 -6.20 24.10 12.47
N ALA A 11 -5.25 23.96 11.52
CA ALA A 11 -5.55 23.42 10.17
C ALA A 11 -4.31 22.82 9.45
N PRO A 12 -3.81 21.64 9.84
CA PRO A 12 -2.67 20.98 9.17
C PRO A 12 -2.97 20.48 7.74
N LEU A 13 -4.26 20.34 7.37
CA LEU A 13 -4.68 19.87 6.03
C LEU A 13 -4.75 20.99 4.98
N GLN A 14 -4.73 22.26 5.38
CA GLN A 14 -4.69 23.38 4.43
C GLN A 14 -3.27 23.66 3.93
N SER A 15 -2.24 23.51 4.76
CA SER A 15 -0.85 23.81 4.35
C SER A 15 -0.31 22.80 3.32
N THR A 16 -0.58 21.49 3.48
CA THR A 16 -0.14 20.45 2.53
C THR A 16 -0.97 20.43 1.25
N SER A 17 -2.28 20.73 1.32
CA SER A 17 -3.15 20.79 0.13
C SER A 17 -2.87 22.01 -0.75
N VAL A 18 -2.52 23.16 -0.14
CA VAL A 18 -2.14 24.39 -0.84
C VAL A 18 -0.84 24.21 -1.64
N ALA A 19 0.17 23.56 -1.06
CA ALA A 19 1.44 23.30 -1.76
C ALA A 19 1.25 22.37 -2.97
N SER A 20 0.46 21.30 -2.82
CA SER A 20 0.14 20.36 -3.91
C SER A 20 -0.71 21.01 -5.01
N LEU A 21 -1.66 21.87 -4.64
CA LEU A 21 -2.48 22.63 -5.60
C LEU A 21 -1.62 23.61 -6.42
N ARG A 22 -0.69 24.34 -5.78
CA ARG A 22 0.24 25.25 -6.48
C ARG A 22 1.12 24.51 -7.49
N ALA A 23 1.68 23.36 -7.11
CA ALA A 23 2.52 22.55 -8.01
C ALA A 23 1.72 22.02 -9.22
N SER A 24 0.48 21.61 -8.98
CA SER A 24 -0.42 21.12 -10.04
C SER A 24 -0.82 22.24 -11.01
N LEU A 25 -1.11 23.44 -10.51
CA LEU A 25 -1.42 24.62 -11.33
C LEU A 25 -0.23 25.08 -12.18
N GLY A 26 0.99 25.07 -11.62
CA GLY A 26 2.21 25.39 -12.38
C GLY A 26 2.50 24.37 -13.49
N THR A 27 2.23 23.09 -13.25
CA THR A 27 2.35 22.04 -14.28
C THR A 27 1.32 22.22 -15.37
N PHE A 28 0.05 22.41 -15.01
CA PHE A 28 -1.03 22.68 -15.96
C PHE A 28 -0.76 23.92 -16.83
N ALA A 29 -0.27 25.02 -16.23
CA ALA A 29 0.05 26.24 -16.95
C ALA A 29 1.18 26.03 -17.97
N ARG A 30 2.22 25.25 -17.64
CA ARG A 30 3.32 24.93 -18.56
C ARG A 30 2.88 24.06 -19.74
N GLU A 31 1.87 23.22 -19.55
CA GLU A 31 1.31 22.40 -20.63
C GLU A 31 0.42 23.20 -21.60
N HIS A 32 -0.10 24.36 -21.18
CA HIS A 32 -1.13 25.09 -21.93
C HIS A 32 -0.74 26.54 -22.32
N LEU A 33 0.38 27.06 -21.79
CA LEU A 33 0.85 28.42 -22.04
C LEU A 33 2.31 28.41 -22.50
N PRO A 34 2.71 29.35 -23.39
CA PRO A 34 4.13 29.61 -23.65
C PRO A 34 4.87 29.95 -22.36
N GLU A 35 6.15 29.61 -22.27
CA GLU A 35 6.96 29.75 -21.05
C GLU A 35 6.91 31.17 -20.45
N ALA A 36 6.97 32.21 -21.29
CA ALA A 36 6.88 33.61 -20.87
C ALA A 36 5.51 34.02 -20.29
N MET A 37 4.47 33.20 -20.43
CA MET A 37 3.12 33.44 -19.92
C MET A 37 2.77 32.55 -18.73
N VAL A 38 3.67 31.66 -18.31
CA VAL A 38 3.47 30.82 -17.13
C VAL A 38 3.60 31.70 -15.87
N PRO A 39 2.55 31.79 -15.02
CA PRO A 39 2.62 32.60 -13.82
C PRO A 39 3.67 32.06 -12.85
N THR A 40 4.57 32.92 -12.39
CA THR A 40 5.58 32.58 -11.38
C THR A 40 5.01 32.61 -9.96
N ARG A 41 3.77 33.09 -9.77
CA ARG A 41 3.13 33.26 -8.45
C ARG A 41 1.66 32.86 -8.50
N PHE A 42 1.23 32.10 -7.50
CA PHE A 42 -0.17 31.69 -7.31
C PHE A 42 -0.67 32.12 -5.92
N VAL A 43 -1.55 33.12 -5.89
CA VAL A 43 -2.20 33.62 -4.66
C VAL A 43 -3.52 32.90 -4.46
N ILE A 44 -3.72 32.35 -3.26
CA ILE A 44 -4.97 31.67 -2.91
C ILE A 44 -5.83 32.66 -2.13
N LEU A 45 -7.09 32.75 -2.53
CA LEU A 45 -8.10 33.55 -1.87
C LEU A 45 -9.15 32.61 -1.30
N ASP A 46 -9.54 32.80 -0.04
CA ASP A 46 -10.63 32.02 0.56
C ASP A 46 -11.97 32.26 -0.16
N THR A 47 -12.16 33.48 -0.67
CA THR A 47 -13.30 33.86 -1.50
C THR A 47 -12.89 34.88 -2.56
N LEU A 48 -13.44 34.76 -3.76
CA LEU A 48 -13.17 35.71 -4.84
C LEU A 48 -13.99 36.99 -4.61
N PRO A 49 -13.36 38.18 -4.47
CA PRO A 49 -14.10 39.42 -4.26
C PRO A 49 -14.93 39.76 -5.50
N LYS A 50 -16.22 40.07 -5.29
CA LYS A 50 -17.17 40.41 -6.37
C LYS A 50 -17.81 41.77 -6.11
N LEU A 51 -18.08 42.50 -7.19
CA LEU A 51 -18.94 43.67 -7.26
C LEU A 51 -20.41 43.25 -7.08
N PRO A 52 -21.32 44.17 -6.72
CA PRO A 52 -22.76 43.89 -6.59
C PRO A 52 -23.42 43.27 -7.84
N ASN A 53 -22.82 43.46 -9.02
CA ASN A 53 -23.27 42.87 -10.29
C ASN A 53 -22.66 41.48 -10.58
N GLY A 54 -21.98 40.86 -9.61
CA GLY A 54 -21.40 39.52 -9.71
C GLY A 54 -20.05 39.44 -10.43
N LYS A 55 -19.55 40.54 -11.03
CA LYS A 55 -18.21 40.59 -11.64
C LYS A 55 -17.13 40.65 -10.56
N VAL A 56 -15.91 40.20 -10.88
CA VAL A 56 -14.77 40.25 -9.96
C VAL A 56 -14.39 41.70 -9.66
N ASP A 57 -14.31 42.04 -8.38
CA ASP A 57 -13.81 43.32 -7.91
C ASP A 57 -12.28 43.28 -7.84
N ARG A 58 -11.64 43.70 -8.93
CA ARG A 58 -10.18 43.68 -9.05
C ARG A 58 -9.46 44.63 -8.08
N SER A 59 -10.15 45.67 -7.60
CA SER A 59 -9.57 46.64 -6.66
C SER A 59 -9.36 46.05 -5.25
N ARG A 60 -10.11 44.99 -4.94
CA ARG A 60 -10.07 44.26 -3.67
C ARG A 60 -9.24 42.97 -3.73
N LEU A 61 -8.61 42.69 -4.87
CA LEU A 61 -7.60 41.65 -4.94
C LEU A 61 -6.37 42.15 -4.17
N PRO A 62 -5.74 41.31 -3.32
CA PRO A 62 -4.54 41.71 -2.61
C PRO A 62 -3.47 42.09 -3.63
N LEU A 63 -3.02 43.35 -3.56
CA LEU A 63 -1.78 43.77 -4.20
C LEU A 63 -0.66 43.05 -3.47
N ALA A 64 0.13 42.25 -4.18
CA ALA A 64 1.28 41.61 -3.57
C ALA A 64 2.26 42.71 -3.13
N ASP A 65 2.39 42.93 -1.83
CA ASP A 65 3.39 43.84 -1.28
C ASP A 65 4.78 43.36 -1.72
N ALA A 66 5.56 44.29 -2.27
CA ALA A 66 6.88 44.03 -2.84
C ALA A 66 7.93 43.58 -1.80
N SER A 67 7.59 43.48 -0.50
CA SER A 67 8.50 43.03 0.55
C SER A 67 8.32 41.56 0.98
N GLU A 68 7.39 40.81 0.39
CA GLU A 68 7.36 39.34 0.49
C GLU A 68 7.86 38.70 -0.82
N SER A 69 9.01 39.20 -1.27
CA SER A 69 9.78 38.67 -2.39
C SER A 69 10.62 37.48 -1.94
N THR A 70 10.16 36.27 -2.20
CA THR A 70 11.03 35.07 -2.21
C THR A 70 10.79 34.27 -3.48
N THR A 71 11.51 34.63 -4.56
CA THR A 71 11.86 33.75 -5.71
C THR A 71 12.72 34.48 -6.77
N ALA A 72 13.66 35.32 -6.32
CA ALA A 72 14.99 35.34 -6.90
C ALA A 72 15.90 35.09 -5.71
N ALA A 73 16.35 33.85 -5.51
CA ALA A 73 17.36 33.59 -4.51
C ALA A 73 18.54 34.51 -4.83
N ALA A 74 18.91 35.39 -3.91
CA ALA A 74 20.14 36.16 -4.06
C ALA A 74 21.26 35.17 -4.33
N TYR A 75 22.03 35.37 -5.40
CA TYR A 75 23.17 34.50 -5.70
C TYR A 75 24.06 34.40 -4.45
N VAL A 76 24.18 33.19 -3.89
CA VAL A 76 25.08 32.89 -2.79
C VAL A 76 26.26 32.11 -3.35
N ALA A 77 27.46 32.69 -3.30
CA ALA A 77 28.67 32.01 -3.77
C ALA A 77 28.99 30.79 -2.89
N PRO A 78 29.62 29.73 -3.46
CA PRO A 78 30.18 28.63 -2.69
C PRO A 78 31.09 29.12 -1.56
N GLY A 79 30.78 28.70 -0.32
CA GLY A 79 31.50 29.12 0.88
C GLY A 79 32.55 28.12 1.35
N THR A 80 32.45 26.86 0.89
CA THR A 80 33.37 25.76 1.25
C THR A 80 34.05 25.15 0.02
N PRO A 81 35.22 24.47 0.17
CA PRO A 81 35.89 23.78 -0.93
C PRO A 81 35.02 22.71 -1.59
N ASP A 82 34.20 22.00 -0.81
CA ASP A 82 33.29 20.97 -1.33
C ASP A 82 32.15 21.60 -2.14
N GLU A 83 31.51 22.65 -1.63
CA GLU A 83 30.50 23.41 -2.38
C GLU A 83 31.08 23.99 -3.68
N ALA A 84 32.31 24.51 -3.66
CA ALA A 84 32.96 25.06 -4.84
C ALA A 84 33.19 23.98 -5.90
N ARG A 85 33.65 22.81 -5.48
CA ARG A 85 33.88 21.67 -6.36
C ARG A 85 32.58 21.08 -6.91
N ILE A 86 31.52 21.02 -6.10
CA ILE A 86 30.19 20.56 -6.56
C ILE A 86 29.58 21.57 -7.54
N ALA A 87 29.70 22.88 -7.27
CA ALA A 87 29.22 23.92 -8.17
C ALA A 87 29.91 23.85 -9.55
N LEU A 88 31.22 23.56 -9.60
CA LEU A 88 31.95 23.34 -10.85
C LEU A 88 31.39 22.14 -11.63
N LEU A 89 31.17 21.00 -10.96
CA LEU A 89 30.56 19.83 -11.61
C LEU A 89 29.15 20.13 -12.15
N TRP A 90 28.38 20.96 -11.44
CA TRP A 90 27.08 21.45 -11.86
C TRP A 90 27.17 22.27 -13.16
N GLN A 91 28.13 23.19 -13.22
CA GLN A 91 28.40 24.01 -14.40
C GLN A 91 28.77 23.15 -15.61
N GLU A 92 29.60 22.12 -15.40
CA GLU A 92 30.00 21.17 -16.45
C GLU A 92 28.84 20.31 -16.96
N VAL A 93 27.95 19.86 -16.07
CA VAL A 93 26.78 19.06 -16.43
C VAL A 93 25.73 19.90 -17.16
N LEU A 94 25.50 21.14 -16.71
CA LEU A 94 24.40 21.99 -17.20
C LEU A 94 24.82 23.00 -18.27
N GLY A 95 26.13 23.19 -18.50
CA GLY A 95 26.65 24.18 -19.45
C GLY A 95 26.42 25.64 -19.02
N THR A 96 26.25 25.89 -17.72
CA THR A 96 25.93 27.22 -17.17
C THR A 96 27.18 27.95 -16.68
N ALA A 97 27.26 29.27 -16.88
CA ALA A 97 28.43 30.07 -16.50
C ALA A 97 28.58 30.30 -14.98
N ARG A 98 27.50 30.21 -14.20
CA ARG A 98 27.49 30.53 -12.76
C ARG A 98 26.42 29.73 -12.03
N VAL A 99 26.78 29.14 -10.88
CA VAL A 99 25.89 28.35 -10.01
C VAL A 99 26.12 28.78 -8.56
N GLY A 100 25.07 29.20 -7.87
CA GLY A 100 25.05 29.53 -6.44
C GLY A 100 24.69 28.31 -5.58
N VAL A 101 25.01 28.37 -4.28
CA VAL A 101 24.85 27.19 -3.39
C VAL A 101 23.41 26.76 -3.15
N THR A 102 22.46 27.69 -3.28
CA THR A 102 21.03 27.45 -3.12
C THR A 102 20.30 27.24 -4.44
N ASP A 103 21.01 27.27 -5.58
CA ASP A 103 20.39 27.10 -6.88
C ASP A 103 20.01 25.63 -7.08
N SER A 104 18.76 25.40 -7.49
CA SER A 104 18.22 24.06 -7.76
C SER A 104 18.74 23.52 -9.09
N PHE A 105 19.19 22.26 -9.11
CA PHE A 105 19.62 21.56 -10.33
C PHE A 105 18.58 21.64 -11.45
N PHE A 106 17.31 21.41 -11.10
CA PHE A 106 16.22 21.34 -12.06
C PHE A 106 15.75 22.73 -12.51
N ASP A 107 15.88 23.74 -11.64
CA ASP A 107 15.55 25.13 -12.00
C ASP A 107 16.60 25.72 -12.96
N LEU A 108 17.84 25.21 -12.92
CA LEU A 108 18.93 25.53 -13.83
C LEU A 108 18.91 24.71 -15.14
N GLY A 109 17.83 23.97 -15.41
CA GLY A 109 17.65 23.20 -16.65
C GLY A 109 18.18 21.77 -16.62
N GLY A 110 18.55 21.26 -15.43
CA GLY A 110 18.91 19.86 -15.26
C GLY A 110 17.71 18.92 -15.41
N ASP A 111 17.94 17.74 -15.98
CA ASP A 111 16.95 16.68 -16.11
C ASP A 111 17.43 15.37 -15.44
N SER A 112 16.70 14.28 -15.60
CA SER A 112 17.09 12.99 -15.00
C SER A 112 18.41 12.42 -15.56
N VAL A 113 18.77 12.76 -16.80
CA VAL A 113 20.03 12.34 -17.41
C VAL A 113 21.18 13.15 -16.82
N GLY A 114 21.01 14.46 -16.68
CA GLY A 114 21.95 15.34 -15.98
C GLY A 114 22.13 14.93 -14.51
N ALA A 115 21.06 14.56 -13.81
CA ALA A 115 21.13 14.11 -12.42
C ALA A 115 21.92 12.79 -12.28
N ALA A 116 21.76 11.87 -13.23
CA ALA A 116 22.54 10.62 -13.26
C ALA A 116 24.04 10.89 -13.54
N GLN A 117 24.35 11.80 -14.47
CA GLN A 117 25.72 12.24 -14.72
C GLN A 117 26.34 12.91 -13.49
N MET A 118 25.55 13.72 -12.79
CA MET A 118 25.97 14.38 -11.56
C MET A 118 26.30 13.34 -10.47
N ALA A 119 25.45 12.32 -10.31
CA ALA A 119 25.69 11.24 -9.35
C ALA A 119 27.01 10.49 -9.63
N ALA A 120 27.30 10.20 -10.89
CA ALA A 120 28.54 9.54 -11.31
C ALA A 120 29.78 10.43 -11.03
N ARG A 121 29.73 11.71 -11.41
CA ARG A 121 30.82 12.68 -11.20
C ARG A 121 31.07 12.98 -9.72
N VAL A 122 30.03 13.04 -8.89
CA VAL A 122 30.16 13.16 -7.43
C VAL A 122 30.84 11.93 -6.84
N LYS A 123 30.44 10.74 -7.27
CA LYS A 123 31.06 9.48 -6.82
C LYS A 123 32.55 9.44 -7.18
N GLU A 124 32.91 9.87 -8.37
CA GLU A 124 34.31 9.94 -8.82
C GLU A 124 35.11 11.01 -8.05
N ALA A 125 34.57 12.22 -7.90
CA ALA A 125 35.27 13.33 -7.28
C ALA A 125 35.43 13.18 -5.76
N PHE A 126 34.45 12.60 -5.07
CA PHE A 126 34.36 12.56 -3.60
C PHE A 126 34.37 11.14 -3.02
N GLY A 127 34.33 10.09 -3.85
CA GLY A 127 34.30 8.70 -3.41
C GLY A 127 33.01 8.29 -2.68
N VAL A 128 31.90 9.00 -2.90
CA VAL A 128 30.56 8.68 -2.32
C VAL A 128 29.50 8.82 -3.38
N ALA A 129 28.64 7.82 -3.51
CA ALA A 129 27.43 7.95 -4.31
C ALA A 129 26.39 8.80 -3.55
N PRO A 130 25.91 9.92 -4.10
CA PRO A 130 24.91 10.73 -3.43
C PRO A 130 23.57 9.96 -3.34
N ASN A 131 22.82 10.20 -2.27
CA ASN A 131 21.48 9.63 -2.13
C ASN A 131 20.54 10.31 -3.13
N MET A 132 20.22 9.62 -4.23
CA MET A 132 19.43 10.21 -5.31
C MET A 132 18.04 10.62 -4.87
N ARG A 133 17.42 9.90 -3.93
CA ARG A 133 16.10 10.31 -3.39
C ARG A 133 16.18 11.66 -2.69
N ARG A 134 17.16 11.85 -1.79
CA ARG A 134 17.40 13.12 -1.10
C ARG A 134 17.79 14.24 -2.07
N PHE A 135 18.56 13.92 -3.10
CA PHE A 135 18.90 14.86 -4.17
C PHE A 135 17.66 15.35 -4.92
N PHE A 136 16.73 14.47 -5.29
CA PHE A 136 15.47 14.87 -5.93
C PHE A 136 14.56 15.68 -5.00
N GLU A 137 14.59 15.41 -3.69
CA GLU A 137 13.83 16.15 -2.67
C GLU A 137 14.44 17.54 -2.39
N HIS A 138 15.78 17.66 -2.44
CA HIS A 138 16.53 18.88 -2.13
C HIS A 138 17.72 19.08 -3.11
N PRO A 139 17.46 19.55 -4.34
CA PRO A 139 18.42 19.53 -5.44
C PRO A 139 19.39 20.73 -5.45
N THR A 140 19.97 21.11 -4.30
CA THR A 140 20.90 22.26 -4.23
C THR A 140 22.35 21.83 -3.97
N VAL A 141 23.29 22.68 -4.34
CA VAL A 141 24.73 22.46 -4.08
C VAL A 141 25.01 22.36 -2.58
N SER A 142 24.37 23.19 -1.75
CA SER A 142 24.53 23.16 -0.29
C SER A 142 24.07 21.85 0.35
N GLU A 143 22.91 21.33 -0.07
CA GLU A 143 22.38 20.07 0.47
C GLU A 143 23.19 18.87 -0.01
N LEU A 144 23.64 18.90 -1.26
CA LEU A 144 24.54 17.87 -1.77
C LEU A 144 25.91 17.89 -1.06
N ALA A 145 26.47 19.07 -0.81
CA ALA A 145 27.70 19.22 -0.02
C ALA A 145 27.52 18.67 1.40
N ARG A 146 26.37 18.92 2.04
CA ARG A 146 26.03 18.35 3.35
C ARG A 146 25.92 16.83 3.31
N MET A 147 25.36 16.25 2.23
CA MET A 147 25.30 14.80 2.03
C MET A 147 26.69 14.16 1.88
N ILE A 148 27.63 14.87 1.26
CA ILE A 148 29.00 14.39 0.98
C ILE A 148 29.94 14.62 2.18
N GLY A 149 29.83 15.76 2.86
CA GLY A 149 30.67 16.17 3.98
C GLY A 149 30.44 15.39 5.28
N ALA A 150 29.36 14.60 5.35
CA ALA A 150 29.10 13.66 6.44
C ALA A 150 30.01 12.41 6.40
N LYS A 151 31.33 12.58 6.23
CA LYS A 151 32.33 11.51 6.29
C LYS A 151 33.10 11.50 7.61
N SER A 152 32.55 10.79 8.59
CA SER A 152 33.24 9.91 9.56
C SER A 152 32.24 9.55 10.66
N GLY A 153 31.34 8.63 10.35
CA GLY A 153 30.29 8.21 11.26
C GLY A 153 29.48 7.05 10.68
N GLY A 154 30.17 5.98 10.30
CA GLY A 154 29.58 4.70 9.92
C GLY A 154 28.93 4.69 8.53
N ALA A 155 29.19 3.62 7.78
CA ALA A 155 28.23 3.18 6.78
C ALA A 155 26.87 3.10 7.48
N SER A 156 25.94 4.00 7.15
CA SER A 156 24.56 3.85 7.54
C SER A 156 24.01 2.70 6.71
N SER A 157 24.13 1.52 7.29
CA SER A 157 23.27 0.38 7.00
C SER A 157 21.85 0.91 6.81
N SER A 158 21.28 0.66 5.64
CA SER A 158 19.85 0.78 5.42
C SER A 158 19.15 -0.24 6.32
N GLY A 159 18.94 0.13 7.58
CA GLY A 159 18.17 -0.65 8.52
C GLY A 159 16.66 -0.57 8.26
N PRO A 160 15.87 -1.50 8.83
CA PRO A 160 14.40 -1.54 8.76
C PRO A 160 13.69 -0.24 9.14
N ALA A 161 14.35 0.65 9.90
CA ALA A 161 13.78 1.88 10.44
C ALA A 161 13.31 2.90 9.36
N SER A 162 13.82 2.86 8.12
CA SER A 162 13.39 3.81 7.09
C SER A 162 11.99 3.53 6.52
N ARG A 163 11.42 2.32 6.75
CA ARG A 163 10.11 1.93 6.17
C ARG A 163 8.94 2.10 7.14
N SER A 164 9.24 2.29 8.41
CA SER A 164 8.28 2.34 9.52
C SER A 164 8.18 3.76 10.09
N LEU A 165 7.02 4.10 10.64
CA LEU A 165 6.84 5.22 11.57
C LEU A 165 7.16 4.79 13.00
N SER A 166 7.38 5.78 13.87
CA SER A 166 7.42 5.55 15.32
C SER A 166 6.03 5.17 15.86
N PRO A 167 5.93 4.48 17.01
CA PRO A 167 4.65 4.21 17.65
C PRO A 167 3.79 5.47 17.89
N ASP A 168 4.39 6.57 18.33
CA ASP A 168 3.70 7.85 18.58
C ASP A 168 3.15 8.49 17.30
N ASP A 169 3.94 8.46 16.22
CA ASP A 169 3.47 8.91 14.91
C ASP A 169 2.34 8.01 14.39
N LEU A 170 2.40 6.70 14.66
CA LEU A 170 1.35 5.77 14.23
C LEU A 170 0.04 5.98 14.99
N LEU A 171 0.11 6.29 16.29
CA LEU A 171 -1.06 6.73 17.07
C LEU A 171 -1.64 8.03 16.53
N THR A 172 -0.78 8.98 16.15
CA THR A 172 -1.21 10.24 15.54
C THR A 172 -1.95 10.01 14.22
N GLU A 173 -1.42 9.13 13.36
CA GLU A 173 -2.05 8.70 12.11
C GLU A 173 -3.40 7.98 12.32
N ALA A 174 -3.54 7.25 13.42
CA ALA A 174 -4.76 6.54 13.80
C ALA A 174 -5.82 7.41 14.50
N THR A 175 -5.84 8.70 14.19
CA THR A 175 -6.87 9.63 14.68
C THR A 175 -7.99 9.78 13.67
N LEU A 176 -9.22 9.47 14.08
CA LEU A 176 -10.39 9.62 13.22
C LEU A 176 -10.81 11.10 13.07
N PRO A 177 -10.78 11.69 11.86
CA PRO A 177 -11.20 13.07 11.61
C PRO A 177 -12.63 13.36 12.05
N ASP A 178 -12.90 14.56 12.56
CA ASP A 178 -14.21 14.94 13.10
C ASP A 178 -15.35 14.94 12.08
N ASP A 179 -15.05 15.09 10.80
CA ASP A 179 -16.03 15.09 9.72
C ASP A 179 -16.58 13.68 9.41
N ILE A 180 -15.95 12.64 9.95
CA ILE A 180 -16.42 11.25 9.89
C ILE A 180 -17.37 11.01 11.06
N ARG A 181 -18.60 11.46 10.88
CA ARG A 181 -19.74 11.25 11.78
C ARG A 181 -20.98 11.05 10.92
N ILE A 182 -21.91 10.22 11.40
CA ILE A 182 -23.20 10.01 10.74
C ILE A 182 -23.85 11.38 10.52
N ALA A 183 -24.16 11.70 9.27
CA ALA A 183 -24.75 13.00 8.96
C ALA A 183 -26.13 13.12 9.64
N PRO A 184 -26.52 14.30 10.16
CA PRO A 184 -27.79 14.46 10.88
C PRO A 184 -29.02 14.07 10.05
N ASP A 185 -28.92 14.19 8.72
CA ASP A 185 -29.93 13.87 7.73
C ASP A 185 -29.74 12.48 7.10
N ALA A 186 -28.77 11.68 7.54
CA ALA A 186 -28.55 10.34 7.01
C ALA A 186 -29.68 9.40 7.42
N LEU A 187 -30.19 8.65 6.44
CA LEU A 187 -31.11 7.55 6.69
C LEU A 187 -30.44 6.44 7.51
N PRO A 188 -31.20 5.68 8.32
CA PRO A 188 -30.65 4.55 9.07
C PRO A 188 -30.14 3.44 8.14
N ALA A 189 -29.29 2.56 8.68
CA ALA A 189 -28.77 1.41 7.95
C ALA A 189 -29.89 0.47 7.49
N VAL A 190 -29.75 -0.07 6.28
CA VAL A 190 -30.64 -1.12 5.77
C VAL A 190 -30.32 -2.42 6.52
N THR A 191 -31.35 -3.20 6.84
CA THR A 191 -31.18 -4.56 7.34
C THR A 191 -31.09 -5.52 6.15
N ALA A 192 -30.21 -6.51 6.22
CA ALA A 192 -30.11 -7.56 5.23
C ALA A 192 -31.48 -8.22 4.95
N PRO A 193 -31.75 -8.69 3.71
CA PRO A 193 -30.83 -8.78 2.58
C PRO A 193 -30.60 -7.44 1.87
N TYR A 194 -29.35 -7.18 1.50
CA TYR A 194 -28.96 -5.97 0.76
C TYR A 194 -29.21 -6.14 -0.74
N ARG A 195 -29.66 -5.07 -1.40
CA ARG A 195 -29.85 -4.97 -2.84
C ARG A 195 -28.59 -4.47 -3.55
N THR A 196 -27.75 -3.71 -2.86
CA THR A 196 -26.55 -3.10 -3.42
C THR A 196 -25.36 -3.18 -2.47
N VAL A 197 -24.22 -3.61 -3.00
CA VAL A 197 -22.96 -3.70 -2.26
C VAL A 197 -21.92 -2.83 -2.96
N LEU A 198 -21.23 -1.97 -2.22
CA LEU A 198 -20.00 -1.35 -2.70
C LEU A 198 -18.81 -2.20 -2.28
N LEU A 199 -18.05 -2.70 -3.25
CA LEU A 199 -16.80 -3.41 -3.03
C LEU A 199 -15.62 -2.55 -3.51
N THR A 200 -14.68 -2.26 -2.62
CA THR A 200 -13.37 -1.75 -3.03
C THR A 200 -12.39 -2.90 -3.20
N GLY A 201 -11.44 -2.76 -4.13
CA GLY A 201 -10.43 -3.79 -4.38
C GLY A 201 -10.94 -5.03 -5.12
N GLY A 202 -12.09 -4.96 -5.79
CA GLY A 202 -12.65 -6.07 -6.58
C GLY A 202 -11.84 -6.45 -7.83
N THR A 203 -10.86 -5.63 -8.21
CA THR A 203 -9.87 -5.96 -9.27
C THR A 203 -8.56 -6.50 -8.72
N GLY A 204 -8.48 -6.80 -7.42
CA GLY A 204 -7.35 -7.48 -6.80
C GLY A 204 -7.62 -8.97 -6.64
N TYR A 205 -6.61 -9.71 -6.17
CA TYR A 205 -6.68 -11.16 -5.98
C TYR A 205 -7.83 -11.60 -5.06
N THR A 206 -7.80 -11.24 -3.77
CA THR A 206 -8.91 -11.52 -2.83
C THR A 206 -10.24 -10.92 -3.29
N GLY A 207 -10.17 -9.78 -3.99
CA GLY A 207 -11.34 -9.12 -4.57
C GLY A 207 -12.09 -9.97 -5.59
N ALA A 208 -11.39 -10.75 -6.42
CA ALA A 208 -12.00 -11.63 -7.40
C ALA A 208 -12.92 -12.68 -6.73
N TYR A 209 -12.41 -13.29 -5.66
CA TYR A 209 -13.15 -14.28 -4.89
C TYR A 209 -14.27 -13.66 -4.08
N LEU A 210 -14.08 -12.45 -3.53
CA LEU A 210 -15.17 -11.70 -2.89
C LEU A 210 -16.30 -11.41 -3.87
N VAL A 211 -16.00 -10.93 -5.09
CA VAL A 211 -17.02 -10.73 -6.13
C VAL A 211 -17.77 -12.04 -6.40
N ARG A 212 -17.04 -13.16 -6.57
CA ARG A 212 -17.64 -14.46 -6.84
C ARG A 212 -18.59 -14.91 -5.71
N GLU A 213 -18.15 -14.84 -4.46
CA GLU A 213 -18.95 -15.24 -3.30
C GLU A 213 -20.15 -14.33 -3.06
N LEU A 214 -20.04 -13.02 -3.33
CA LEU A 214 -21.17 -12.09 -3.22
C LEU A 214 -22.23 -12.36 -4.29
N LEU A 215 -21.81 -12.65 -5.53
CA LEU A 215 -22.70 -13.01 -6.62
C LEU A 215 -23.39 -14.36 -6.38
N ASP A 216 -22.71 -15.33 -5.78
CA ASP A 216 -23.25 -16.67 -5.54
C ASP A 216 -24.20 -16.72 -4.32
N ARG A 217 -24.02 -15.81 -3.34
CA ARG A 217 -24.78 -15.81 -2.08
C ARG A 217 -25.88 -14.76 -1.98
N SER A 218 -26.03 -13.90 -2.99
CA SER A 218 -27.05 -12.84 -2.97
C SER A 218 -27.49 -12.47 -4.38
N ASP A 219 -28.65 -11.81 -4.48
CA ASP A 219 -29.13 -11.16 -5.70
C ASP A 219 -28.66 -9.70 -5.81
N ALA A 220 -27.73 -9.27 -4.95
CA ALA A 220 -27.29 -7.89 -4.89
C ALA A 220 -26.56 -7.46 -6.17
N ARG A 221 -26.76 -6.19 -6.55
CA ARG A 221 -25.92 -5.52 -7.54
C ARG A 221 -24.63 -5.03 -6.87
N LEU A 222 -23.49 -5.27 -7.50
CA LEU A 222 -22.18 -4.95 -6.95
C LEU A 222 -21.58 -3.75 -7.66
N PHE A 223 -21.43 -2.65 -6.94
CA PHE A 223 -20.62 -1.50 -7.35
C PHE A 223 -19.16 -1.83 -7.04
N VAL A 224 -18.31 -1.91 -8.06
CA VAL A 224 -16.90 -2.27 -7.89
C VAL A 224 -16.03 -1.09 -8.25
N LEU A 225 -15.38 -0.50 -7.24
CA LEU A 225 -14.45 0.61 -7.41
C LEU A 225 -13.15 0.11 -8.08
N ALA A 226 -12.83 0.66 -9.24
CA ALA A 226 -11.62 0.34 -9.98
C ALA A 226 -11.05 1.56 -10.71
N ARG A 227 -9.72 1.62 -10.76
CA ARG A 227 -9.00 2.66 -11.53
C ARG A 227 -9.21 2.42 -13.02
N ALA A 228 -9.97 3.29 -13.65
CA ALA A 228 -10.24 3.29 -15.09
C ALA A 228 -10.60 4.70 -15.55
N ARG A 229 -10.69 4.91 -16.87
CA ARG A 229 -11.13 6.19 -17.44
C ARG A 229 -12.63 6.43 -17.24
N ASP A 230 -13.43 5.37 -17.29
CA ASP A 230 -14.89 5.40 -17.20
C ASP A 230 -15.45 4.09 -16.62
N ALA A 231 -16.76 4.08 -16.32
CA ALA A 231 -17.45 2.96 -15.68
C ALA A 231 -17.36 1.65 -16.49
N ALA A 232 -17.36 1.73 -17.82
CA ALA A 232 -17.24 0.57 -18.70
C ALA A 232 -15.83 -0.05 -18.59
N GLY A 233 -14.78 0.77 -18.60
CA GLY A 233 -13.41 0.33 -18.37
C GLY A 233 -13.20 -0.23 -16.96
N ALA A 234 -13.87 0.33 -15.95
CA ALA A 234 -13.84 -0.22 -14.59
C ALA A 234 -14.46 -1.62 -14.56
N LEU A 235 -15.61 -1.81 -15.22
CA LEU A 235 -16.27 -3.11 -15.32
C LEU A 235 -15.44 -4.14 -16.09
N GLU A 236 -14.82 -3.76 -17.21
CA GLU A 236 -13.97 -4.69 -17.98
C GLU A 236 -12.76 -5.16 -17.16
N ARG A 237 -12.15 -4.27 -16.36
CA ARG A 237 -11.08 -4.69 -15.43
C ARG A 237 -11.55 -5.72 -14.40
N VAL A 238 -12.79 -5.62 -13.92
CA VAL A 238 -13.37 -6.62 -12.99
C VAL A 238 -13.58 -7.93 -13.72
N ARG A 239 -14.12 -7.88 -14.93
CA ARG A 239 -14.33 -9.04 -15.79
C ARG A 239 -13.02 -9.76 -16.10
N ASP A 240 -11.99 -9.03 -16.49
CA ASP A 240 -10.67 -9.59 -16.80
C ASP A 240 -10.02 -10.21 -15.56
N ASN A 241 -10.15 -9.57 -14.40
CA ASN A 241 -9.68 -10.12 -13.13
C ASN A 241 -10.38 -11.46 -12.81
N LEU A 242 -11.70 -11.53 -12.97
CA LEU A 242 -12.45 -12.77 -12.76
C LEU A 242 -12.07 -13.86 -13.77
N ARG A 243 -11.90 -13.51 -15.05
CA ARG A 243 -11.44 -14.44 -16.10
C ARG A 243 -10.06 -15.01 -15.79
N GLY A 244 -9.14 -14.17 -15.30
CA GLY A 244 -7.78 -14.58 -14.93
C GLY A 244 -7.74 -15.69 -13.88
N TYR A 245 -8.76 -15.78 -13.02
CA TYR A 245 -8.90 -16.85 -12.02
C TYR A 245 -9.98 -17.89 -12.35
N GLY A 246 -10.56 -17.87 -13.56
CA GLY A 246 -11.62 -18.80 -13.97
C GLY A 246 -12.96 -18.61 -13.26
N LEU A 247 -13.24 -17.41 -12.71
CA LEU A 247 -14.41 -17.11 -11.88
C LEU A 247 -15.55 -16.40 -12.65
N TRP A 248 -15.30 -15.97 -13.89
CA TRP A 248 -16.27 -15.24 -14.71
C TRP A 248 -17.42 -16.13 -15.20
N ARG A 249 -18.66 -15.61 -15.15
CA ARG A 249 -19.84 -16.22 -15.76
C ARG A 249 -20.66 -15.12 -16.43
N ASP A 250 -21.02 -15.29 -17.71
CA ASP A 250 -21.70 -14.24 -18.47
C ASP A 250 -23.07 -13.86 -17.90
N ALA A 251 -23.77 -14.81 -17.28
CA ALA A 251 -25.06 -14.59 -16.62
C ALA A 251 -24.99 -13.54 -15.47
N ASP A 252 -23.81 -13.29 -14.90
CA ASP A 252 -23.64 -12.35 -13.79
C ASP A 252 -23.36 -10.91 -14.22
N ALA A 253 -23.11 -10.68 -15.51
CA ALA A 253 -22.65 -9.39 -16.01
C ALA A 253 -23.59 -8.23 -15.65
N ALA A 254 -24.90 -8.47 -15.68
CA ALA A 254 -25.92 -7.45 -15.38
C ALA A 254 -25.91 -6.98 -13.91
N ARG A 255 -25.33 -7.76 -13.00
CA ARG A 255 -25.23 -7.42 -11.57
C ARG A 255 -23.96 -6.65 -11.22
N LEU A 256 -22.98 -6.56 -12.13
CA LEU A 256 -21.71 -5.88 -11.89
C LEU A 256 -21.74 -4.47 -12.48
N ILE A 257 -21.39 -3.49 -11.65
CA ILE A 257 -21.39 -2.06 -12.00
C ILE A 257 -20.00 -1.52 -11.72
N GLY A 258 -19.28 -1.13 -12.78
CA GLY A 258 -17.97 -0.50 -12.63
C GLY A 258 -18.09 0.92 -12.09
N VAL A 259 -17.33 1.23 -11.05
CA VAL A 259 -17.18 2.60 -10.52
C VAL A 259 -15.76 3.06 -10.83
N ALA A 260 -15.62 3.98 -11.78
CA ALA A 260 -14.33 4.49 -12.23
C ALA A 260 -13.76 5.52 -11.26
N GLY A 261 -12.88 5.06 -10.38
CA GLY A 261 -12.29 5.90 -9.35
C GLY A 261 -10.99 5.33 -8.80
N ASP A 262 -10.33 6.12 -7.98
CA ASP A 262 -9.08 5.80 -7.32
C ASP A 262 -9.25 5.95 -5.81
N LEU A 263 -9.16 4.82 -5.10
CA LEU A 263 -9.23 4.75 -3.65
C LEU A 263 -8.23 5.68 -2.95
N GLY A 264 -7.08 5.97 -3.58
CA GLY A 264 -6.05 6.86 -3.04
C GLY A 264 -6.34 8.35 -3.19
N ARG A 265 -7.50 8.74 -3.75
CA ARG A 265 -7.89 10.13 -3.99
C ARG A 265 -9.10 10.53 -3.14
N PRO A 266 -9.22 11.81 -2.76
CA PRO A 266 -10.43 12.32 -2.11
C PRO A 266 -11.69 11.99 -2.94
N TYR A 267 -12.79 11.62 -2.28
CA TYR A 267 -14.04 11.20 -2.92
C TYR A 267 -13.85 10.05 -3.92
N PHE A 268 -12.83 9.21 -3.73
CA PHE A 268 -12.37 8.21 -4.68
C PHE A 268 -12.01 8.75 -6.07
N GLY A 269 -11.70 10.05 -6.19
CA GLY A 269 -11.49 10.71 -7.48
C GLY A 269 -12.76 10.87 -8.33
N LEU A 270 -13.94 10.64 -7.76
CA LEU A 270 -15.23 10.78 -8.45
C LEU A 270 -15.63 12.26 -8.56
N SER A 271 -16.51 12.54 -9.51
CA SER A 271 -17.25 13.81 -9.50
C SER A 271 -18.14 13.88 -8.26
N ARG A 272 -18.50 15.10 -7.84
CA ARG A 272 -19.43 15.29 -6.72
C ARG A 272 -20.77 14.59 -6.96
N ALA A 273 -21.27 14.61 -8.19
CA ALA A 273 -22.52 13.97 -8.55
C ALA A 273 -22.42 12.45 -8.39
N ASP A 274 -21.38 11.83 -8.95
CA ASP A 274 -21.20 10.37 -8.88
C ASP A 274 -20.95 9.89 -7.45
N TYR A 275 -20.19 10.65 -6.65
CA TYR A 275 -19.99 10.34 -5.24
C TYR A 275 -21.29 10.36 -4.44
N LEU A 276 -22.15 11.36 -4.67
CA LEU A 276 -23.45 11.45 -4.02
C LEU A 276 -24.38 10.33 -4.47
N THR A 277 -24.43 10.03 -5.78
CA THR A 277 -25.19 8.88 -6.30
C THR A 277 -24.74 7.59 -5.62
N LEU A 278 -23.43 7.33 -5.55
CA LEU A 278 -22.90 6.15 -4.87
C LEU A 278 -23.26 6.14 -3.36
N ALA A 279 -23.22 7.30 -2.70
CA ALA A 279 -23.61 7.43 -1.30
C ALA A 279 -25.11 7.13 -1.06
N HIS A 280 -25.98 7.41 -2.04
CA HIS A 280 -27.40 7.08 -1.97
C HIS A 280 -27.68 5.62 -2.31
N GLU A 281 -26.96 5.06 -3.28
CA GLU A 281 -27.25 3.73 -3.83
C GLU A 281 -26.64 2.59 -3.03
N ALA A 282 -25.46 2.74 -2.43
CA ALA A 282 -24.82 1.65 -1.68
C ALA A 282 -25.51 1.42 -0.32
N GLU A 283 -25.90 0.18 -0.04
CA GLU A 283 -26.50 -0.20 1.25
C GLU A 283 -25.49 -0.76 2.24
N VAL A 284 -24.45 -1.44 1.76
CA VAL A 284 -23.34 -2.00 2.56
C VAL A 284 -22.01 -1.81 1.82
N ILE A 285 -20.93 -1.61 2.58
CA ILE A 285 -19.57 -1.47 2.01
C ILE A 285 -18.70 -2.63 2.47
N ILE A 286 -18.06 -3.30 1.52
CA ILE A 286 -16.97 -4.24 1.75
C ILE A 286 -15.66 -3.59 1.30
N HIS A 287 -14.86 -3.18 2.27
CA HIS A 287 -13.60 -2.49 2.04
C HIS A 287 -12.43 -3.49 2.05
N ASN A 288 -12.10 -4.01 0.86
CA ASN A 288 -10.97 -4.93 0.64
C ASN A 288 -9.77 -4.26 -0.06
N GLY A 289 -9.99 -3.15 -0.74
CA GLY A 289 -8.95 -2.44 -1.50
C GLY A 289 -7.79 -1.97 -0.62
N ALA A 290 -6.58 -2.39 -0.99
CA ALA A 290 -5.34 -1.99 -0.37
C ALA A 290 -4.18 -2.09 -1.37
N HIS A 291 -3.10 -1.35 -1.11
CA HIS A 291 -1.81 -1.58 -1.72
C HIS A 291 -0.95 -2.44 -0.77
N SER A 292 -0.82 -3.72 -1.11
CA SER A 292 -0.18 -4.74 -0.27
C SER A 292 1.27 -4.98 -0.69
N SER A 293 2.20 -4.18 -0.17
CA SER A 293 3.62 -4.36 -0.45
C SER A 293 4.46 -4.22 0.82
N TYR A 294 5.20 -5.28 1.15
CA TYR A 294 6.14 -5.30 2.28
C TYR A 294 7.41 -4.49 2.00
N ALA A 295 7.78 -4.32 0.73
CA ALA A 295 8.98 -3.59 0.34
C ALA A 295 8.83 -2.05 0.50
N LEU A 296 7.60 -1.53 0.48
CA LEU A 296 7.35 -0.10 0.46
C LEU A 296 7.25 0.53 1.86
N PRO A 297 7.72 1.78 2.04
CA PRO A 297 7.58 2.50 3.29
C PRO A 297 6.13 2.97 3.51
N TYR A 298 5.76 3.21 4.77
CA TYR A 298 4.41 3.65 5.18
C TYR A 298 3.84 4.78 4.30
N GLN A 299 4.63 5.83 4.02
CA GLN A 299 4.16 7.01 3.29
C GLN A 299 3.72 6.69 1.85
N ARG A 300 4.29 5.65 1.22
CA ARG A 300 3.90 5.22 -0.13
C ARG A 300 2.60 4.43 -0.14
N LEU A 301 2.25 3.81 0.98
CA LEU A 301 1.05 2.99 1.15
C LEU A 301 -0.12 3.79 1.73
N LYS A 302 0.18 4.83 2.53
CA LYS A 302 -0.80 5.69 3.22
C LYS A 302 -1.95 6.19 2.33
N PRO A 303 -1.74 6.70 1.10
CA PRO A 303 -2.83 7.22 0.29
C PRO A 303 -3.95 6.19 0.07
N VAL A 304 -3.59 4.95 -0.26
CA VAL A 304 -4.57 3.90 -0.55
C VAL A 304 -5.08 3.27 0.74
N ASN A 305 -4.19 2.93 1.67
CA ASN A 305 -4.55 2.08 2.82
C ASN A 305 -5.16 2.87 3.99
N VAL A 306 -4.79 4.14 4.16
CA VAL A 306 -5.22 4.97 5.28
C VAL A 306 -6.22 6.02 4.80
N LEU A 307 -5.83 6.85 3.84
CA LEU A 307 -6.73 7.90 3.34
C LEU A 307 -7.94 7.28 2.60
N GLY A 308 -7.73 6.22 1.83
CA GLY A 308 -8.82 5.44 1.23
C GLY A 308 -9.79 4.86 2.25
N THR A 309 -9.30 4.35 3.38
CA THR A 309 -10.15 3.89 4.50
C THR A 309 -10.97 5.04 5.07
N LEU A 310 -10.37 6.22 5.27
CA LEU A 310 -11.10 7.41 5.72
C LEU A 310 -12.20 7.81 4.73
N GLU A 311 -11.95 7.78 3.42
CA GLU A 311 -12.96 8.09 2.40
C GLU A 311 -14.12 7.08 2.39
N VAL A 312 -13.83 5.79 2.64
CA VAL A 312 -14.86 4.76 2.83
C VAL A 312 -15.74 5.09 4.03
N LEU A 313 -15.12 5.41 5.17
CA LEU A 313 -15.86 5.75 6.39
C LEU A 313 -16.66 7.05 6.22
N ARG A 314 -16.16 8.03 5.46
CA ARG A 314 -16.91 9.23 5.05
C ARG A 314 -18.14 8.86 4.24
N LEU A 315 -18.01 8.03 3.20
CA LEU A 315 -19.13 7.61 2.36
C LEU A 315 -20.19 6.84 3.19
N ALA A 316 -19.73 6.01 4.12
CA ALA A 316 -20.58 5.21 5.00
C ALA A 316 -21.49 6.05 5.89
N CYS A 317 -21.10 7.29 6.18
CA CYS A 317 -21.85 8.23 7.03
C CYS A 317 -22.79 9.18 6.26
N ARG A 318 -22.80 9.15 4.93
CA ARG A 318 -23.50 10.13 4.06
C ARG A 318 -24.72 9.54 3.39
N ALA A 319 -25.80 10.33 3.30
CA ALA A 319 -27.11 9.99 2.73
C ALA A 319 -27.85 8.84 3.44
N ARG A 320 -27.15 7.75 3.72
CA ARG A 320 -27.59 6.60 4.50
C ARG A 320 -26.39 6.02 5.24
N VAL A 321 -26.61 5.58 6.48
CA VAL A 321 -25.63 4.78 7.24
C VAL A 321 -25.41 3.45 6.53
N LYS A 322 -24.17 3.10 6.22
CA LYS A 322 -23.81 1.84 5.54
C LYS A 322 -22.95 1.01 6.48
N PRO A 323 -23.30 -0.25 6.79
CA PRO A 323 -22.39 -1.14 7.49
C PRO A 323 -21.07 -1.28 6.70
N VAL A 324 -19.94 -1.26 7.40
CA VAL A 324 -18.60 -1.35 6.80
C VAL A 324 -17.91 -2.64 7.23
N HIS A 325 -17.62 -3.49 6.26
CA HIS A 325 -16.86 -4.73 6.43
C HIS A 325 -15.43 -4.51 5.93
N PHE A 326 -14.47 -4.38 6.86
CA PHE A 326 -13.09 -4.02 6.55
C PHE A 326 -12.14 -5.23 6.57
N VAL A 327 -11.45 -5.46 5.45
CA VAL A 327 -10.43 -6.51 5.35
C VAL A 327 -9.06 -5.95 5.77
N SER A 328 -8.72 -6.20 7.03
CA SER A 328 -7.45 -5.92 7.70
C SER A 328 -6.44 -7.05 7.40
N SER A 329 -5.59 -7.42 8.37
CA SER A 329 -4.66 -8.55 8.29
C SER A 329 -4.20 -8.98 9.70
N LEU A 330 -3.83 -10.24 9.91
CA LEU A 330 -3.13 -10.66 11.15
C LEU A 330 -1.78 -9.94 11.31
N ALA A 331 -1.24 -9.37 10.24
CA ALA A 331 0.01 -8.63 10.26
C ALA A 331 -0.06 -7.32 11.07
N VAL A 332 -1.26 -6.92 11.55
CA VAL A 332 -1.44 -5.80 12.50
C VAL A 332 -0.91 -6.11 13.89
N PHE A 333 -0.81 -7.39 14.27
CA PHE A 333 -0.27 -7.76 15.56
C PHE A 333 1.25 -7.61 15.57
N PRO A 334 1.85 -7.16 16.69
CA PRO A 334 3.30 -7.05 16.81
C PRO A 334 3.95 -8.43 16.76
N GLY A 335 5.16 -8.50 16.20
CA GLY A 335 5.93 -9.73 16.23
C GLY A 335 6.86 -9.72 17.44
N HIS A 336 6.90 -10.80 18.20
CA HIS A 336 7.93 -11.01 19.23
C HIS A 336 8.42 -12.47 19.24
N PRO A 337 9.60 -12.75 19.84
CA PRO A 337 9.99 -14.10 20.20
C PRO A 337 9.04 -14.70 21.25
N GLY A 338 8.89 -16.03 21.23
CA GLY A 338 8.12 -16.77 22.23
C GLY A 338 6.60 -16.78 22.02
N PRO A 339 5.85 -17.36 22.97
CA PRO A 339 4.39 -17.50 22.89
C PRO A 339 3.67 -16.16 23.02
N GLN A 340 2.72 -15.92 22.11
CA GLN A 340 1.80 -14.78 22.15
C GLN A 340 0.38 -15.26 21.94
N ASN A 341 -0.58 -14.64 22.62
CA ASN A 341 -2.01 -14.89 22.41
C ASN A 341 -2.65 -13.58 21.96
N PHE A 342 -3.26 -13.59 20.77
CA PHE A 342 -3.90 -12.43 20.16
C PHE A 342 -5.42 -12.63 20.12
N MET A 343 -6.14 -11.74 20.79
CA MET A 343 -7.59 -11.82 20.94
C MET A 343 -8.34 -11.12 19.81
N GLU A 344 -9.61 -11.47 19.62
CA GLU A 344 -10.52 -10.75 18.71
C GLU A 344 -11.05 -9.45 19.34
N VAL A 345 -10.12 -8.53 19.61
CA VAL A 345 -10.41 -7.24 20.27
C VAL A 345 -9.82 -6.06 19.50
N GLU A 346 -10.23 -4.85 19.90
CA GLU A 346 -9.68 -3.60 19.38
C GLU A 346 -8.16 -3.50 19.65
N LEU A 347 -7.41 -2.98 18.67
CA LEU A 347 -5.98 -2.73 18.83
C LEU A 347 -5.74 -1.45 19.64
N THR A 348 -4.79 -1.51 20.58
CA THR A 348 -4.44 -0.37 21.44
C THR A 348 -2.97 0.02 21.34
N ASP A 349 -2.09 -0.95 21.13
CA ASP A 349 -0.64 -0.74 21.15
C ASP A 349 -0.03 -1.03 19.76
N PRO A 350 0.63 -0.03 19.13
CA PRO A 350 1.35 -0.22 17.88
C PRO A 350 2.84 -0.60 18.07
N THR A 351 3.32 -0.71 19.31
CA THR A 351 4.72 -1.06 19.59
C THR A 351 5.07 -2.37 18.89
N HIS A 352 6.20 -2.42 18.16
CA HIS A 352 6.65 -3.57 17.36
C HIS A 352 5.76 -3.96 16.16
N VAL A 353 4.81 -3.11 15.76
CA VAL A 353 4.20 -3.20 14.44
C VAL A 353 5.15 -2.56 13.42
N MET A 354 6.00 -3.41 12.83
CA MET A 354 7.07 -2.98 11.93
C MET A 354 6.68 -3.11 10.46
N GLY A 355 7.21 -2.22 9.62
CA GLY A 355 7.03 -2.25 8.17
C GLY A 355 5.80 -1.47 7.71
N GLY A 356 5.94 -0.78 6.57
CA GLY A 356 4.92 0.14 6.07
C GLY A 356 3.54 -0.51 5.89
N TYR A 357 3.49 -1.72 5.34
CA TYR A 357 2.22 -2.41 5.09
C TYR A 357 1.49 -2.73 6.40
N ARG A 358 2.19 -3.38 7.34
CA ARG A 358 1.65 -3.76 8.65
C ARG A 358 1.12 -2.54 9.41
N GLN A 359 1.90 -1.46 9.41
CA GLN A 359 1.51 -0.20 10.03
C GLN A 359 0.28 0.43 9.39
N THR A 360 0.18 0.47 8.06
CA THR A 360 -1.04 1.01 7.42
C THR A 360 -2.29 0.17 7.70
N LYS A 361 -2.15 -1.16 7.84
CA LYS A 361 -3.26 -2.03 8.23
C LYS A 361 -3.66 -1.81 9.69
N TRP A 362 -2.70 -1.63 10.60
CA TRP A 362 -2.97 -1.30 11.99
C TRP A 362 -3.73 0.02 12.12
N VAL A 363 -3.30 1.06 11.38
CA VAL A 363 -3.99 2.36 11.34
C VAL A 363 -5.42 2.19 10.80
N GLY A 364 -5.60 1.48 9.68
CA GLY A 364 -6.93 1.24 9.11
C GLY A 364 -7.87 0.51 10.07
N ASP A 365 -7.38 -0.53 10.75
CA ASP A 365 -8.10 -1.30 11.77
C ASP A 365 -8.57 -0.40 12.93
N LYS A 366 -7.67 0.45 13.42
CA LYS A 366 -7.98 1.42 14.48
C LYS A 366 -9.00 2.48 14.04
N LEU A 367 -8.85 3.04 12.84
CA LEU A 367 -9.78 4.03 12.30
C LEU A 367 -11.20 3.47 12.15
N VAL A 368 -11.33 2.22 11.69
CA VAL A 368 -12.62 1.54 11.57
C VAL A 368 -13.24 1.29 12.95
N SER A 369 -12.44 0.86 13.93
CA SER A 369 -12.88 0.69 15.32
C SER A 369 -13.39 2.01 15.93
N LEU A 370 -12.66 3.11 15.73
CA LEU A 370 -13.06 4.45 16.18
C LEU A 370 -14.36 4.93 15.50
N ALA A 371 -14.59 4.56 14.24
CA ALA A 371 -15.85 4.87 13.56
C ALA A 371 -17.01 4.06 14.15
N GLY A 372 -16.73 2.81 14.56
CA GLY A 372 -17.63 1.99 15.38
C GLY A 372 -18.08 2.69 16.66
N HIS A 373 -17.13 3.27 17.42
CA HIS A 373 -17.44 4.06 18.61
C HIS A 373 -18.31 5.31 18.33
N ARG A 374 -18.29 5.81 17.10
CA ARG A 374 -19.17 6.91 16.64
C ARG A 374 -20.51 6.43 16.10
N GLY A 375 -20.86 5.15 16.31
CA GLY A 375 -22.15 4.56 15.96
C GLY A 375 -22.24 3.95 14.56
N LEU A 376 -21.15 3.93 13.79
CA LEU A 376 -21.14 3.26 12.48
C LEU A 376 -21.12 1.73 12.67
N PRO A 377 -21.99 0.94 12.02
CA PRO A 377 -21.90 -0.52 12.10
C PRO A 377 -20.64 -1.00 11.36
N VAL A 378 -19.70 -1.62 12.06
CA VAL A 378 -18.43 -2.07 11.48
C VAL A 378 -18.13 -3.53 11.80
N CYS A 379 -17.43 -4.22 10.89
CA CYS A 379 -16.81 -5.51 11.14
C CYS A 379 -15.38 -5.48 10.61
N ILE A 380 -14.44 -6.09 11.34
CA ILE A 380 -13.03 -6.14 10.95
C ILE A 380 -12.61 -7.60 10.77
N TYR A 381 -11.99 -7.92 9.64
CA TYR A 381 -11.48 -9.25 9.32
C TYR A 381 -9.97 -9.20 9.21
N ARG A 382 -9.26 -9.97 10.01
CA ARG A 382 -7.79 -10.04 10.02
C ARG A 382 -7.34 -11.39 9.46
N PRO A 383 -7.26 -11.55 8.12
CA PRO A 383 -6.69 -12.75 7.51
C PRO A 383 -5.17 -12.82 7.68
N GLY A 384 -4.67 -14.05 7.80
CA GLY A 384 -3.25 -14.38 7.63
C GLY A 384 -2.75 -14.15 6.20
N LEU A 385 -1.68 -14.86 5.83
CA LEU A 385 -1.11 -14.86 4.50
C LEU A 385 -2.09 -15.52 3.53
N ILE A 386 -2.69 -14.71 2.64
CA ILE A 386 -3.60 -15.22 1.62
C ILE A 386 -2.81 -16.09 0.63
N THR A 387 -3.26 -17.33 0.46
CA THR A 387 -2.67 -18.36 -0.41
C THR A 387 -3.61 -18.68 -1.58
N GLY A 388 -3.27 -19.67 -2.39
CA GLY A 388 -4.13 -20.18 -3.46
C GLY A 388 -5.51 -20.62 -2.98
N SER A 389 -6.47 -20.62 -3.89
CA SER A 389 -7.79 -21.21 -3.64
C SER A 389 -7.66 -22.66 -3.18
N GLN A 390 -8.36 -23.04 -2.12
CA GLN A 390 -8.39 -24.43 -1.65
C GLN A 390 -9.13 -25.37 -2.61
N ASP A 391 -9.97 -24.81 -3.48
CA ASP A 391 -10.73 -25.55 -4.48
C ASP A 391 -9.98 -25.72 -5.81
N THR A 392 -9.22 -24.71 -6.25
CA THR A 392 -8.63 -24.67 -7.61
C THR A 392 -7.13 -24.45 -7.65
N GLY A 393 -6.50 -24.02 -6.57
CA GLY A 393 -5.10 -23.59 -6.52
C GLY A 393 -4.83 -22.22 -7.15
N ALA A 394 -5.82 -21.62 -7.81
CA ALA A 394 -5.67 -20.35 -8.52
C ALA A 394 -5.29 -19.21 -7.57
N CYS A 395 -4.26 -18.45 -7.96
CA CYS A 395 -3.59 -17.53 -7.06
C CYS A 395 -2.88 -16.35 -7.74
N SER A 396 -2.61 -15.29 -6.98
CA SER A 396 -1.77 -14.19 -7.45
C SER A 396 -0.28 -14.57 -7.45
N THR A 397 0.46 -14.10 -8.43
CA THR A 397 1.90 -14.34 -8.59
C THR A 397 2.79 -13.36 -7.82
N ASP A 398 2.21 -12.28 -7.31
CA ASP A 398 2.93 -11.13 -6.75
C ASP A 398 2.85 -11.03 -5.22
N THR A 399 2.47 -12.09 -4.51
CA THR A 399 2.50 -12.11 -3.04
C THR A 399 3.93 -12.34 -2.53
N PHE A 400 4.24 -11.85 -1.33
CA PHE A 400 5.55 -12.04 -0.71
C PHE A 400 5.89 -13.53 -0.54
N LEU A 401 4.93 -14.35 -0.10
CA LEU A 401 5.12 -15.80 0.06
C LEU A 401 5.45 -16.47 -1.28
N ASN A 402 4.71 -16.13 -2.34
CA ASN A 402 4.84 -16.78 -3.65
C ASN A 402 6.16 -16.45 -4.33
N GLU A 403 6.59 -15.20 -4.22
CA GLU A 403 7.89 -14.81 -4.70
C GLU A 403 9.04 -15.31 -3.84
N THR A 404 8.84 -15.50 -2.53
CA THR A 404 9.85 -16.14 -1.68
C THR A 404 10.04 -17.61 -2.11
N MET A 405 8.95 -18.33 -2.37
CA MET A 405 9.03 -19.69 -2.94
C MET A 405 9.73 -19.69 -4.31
N LYS A 406 9.31 -18.81 -5.24
CA LYS A 406 9.91 -18.71 -6.57
C LYS A 406 11.39 -18.32 -6.53
N GLY A 407 11.76 -17.33 -5.73
CA GLY A 407 13.15 -16.87 -5.60
C GLY A 407 14.07 -17.94 -5.02
N CYS A 408 13.59 -18.73 -4.04
CA CYS A 408 14.33 -19.89 -3.54
C CYS A 408 14.49 -20.98 -4.61
N ILE A 409 13.44 -21.26 -5.40
CA ILE A 409 13.50 -22.21 -6.52
C ILE A 409 14.49 -21.75 -7.60
N GLN A 410 14.50 -20.45 -7.94
CA GLN A 410 15.43 -19.86 -8.91
C GLN A 410 16.87 -19.92 -8.42
N LEU A 411 17.11 -19.65 -7.12
CA LEU A 411 18.43 -19.73 -6.50
C LEU A 411 18.91 -21.18 -6.28
N GLY A 412 17.97 -22.14 -6.25
CA GLY A 412 18.22 -23.53 -5.87
C GLY A 412 18.65 -23.68 -4.41
N ALA A 413 18.30 -22.71 -3.55
CA ALA A 413 18.64 -22.67 -2.13
C ALA A 413 17.45 -22.18 -1.31
N ALA A 414 17.15 -22.88 -0.22
CA ALA A 414 16.11 -22.50 0.72
C ALA A 414 16.59 -21.39 1.65
N LEU A 415 15.73 -20.39 1.88
CA LEU A 415 15.95 -19.38 2.91
C LEU A 415 15.98 -20.06 4.29
N ASP A 416 17.10 -19.98 5.01
CA ASP A 416 17.21 -20.50 6.37
C ASP A 416 16.66 -19.48 7.39
N PHE A 417 15.33 -19.37 7.43
CA PHE A 417 14.62 -18.50 8.37
C PHE A 417 13.28 -19.12 8.74
N ASN A 418 13.26 -19.90 9.83
CA ASN A 418 12.15 -20.78 10.17
C ASN A 418 10.97 -20.06 10.88
N VAL A 419 10.30 -19.17 10.16
CA VAL A 419 9.10 -18.45 10.65
C VAL A 419 7.83 -19.29 10.53
N LEU A 420 6.83 -18.92 11.32
CA LEU A 420 5.47 -19.45 11.19
C LEU A 420 4.68 -18.70 10.13
N LEU A 421 3.88 -19.45 9.38
CA LEU A 421 3.06 -18.98 8.28
C LEU A 421 1.60 -19.32 8.59
N GLU A 422 0.80 -18.28 8.84
CA GLU A 422 -0.65 -18.40 8.92
C GLU A 422 -1.23 -18.37 7.51
N MET A 423 -1.23 -19.53 6.85
CA MET A 423 -1.64 -19.67 5.44
C MET A 423 -3.17 -19.82 5.33
N VAL A 424 -3.81 -18.86 4.68
CA VAL A 424 -5.27 -18.77 4.56
C VAL A 424 -5.67 -18.88 3.10
N PRO A 425 -6.45 -19.89 2.68
CA PRO A 425 -6.97 -19.96 1.31
C PRO A 425 -7.86 -18.74 0.99
N VAL A 426 -7.68 -18.18 -0.22
CA VAL A 426 -8.36 -16.94 -0.63
C VAL A 426 -9.89 -17.08 -0.66
N ASP A 427 -10.37 -18.24 -1.08
CA ASP A 427 -11.79 -18.60 -1.15
C ASP A 427 -12.38 -18.79 0.24
N PHE A 428 -11.67 -19.40 1.18
CA PHE A 428 -12.09 -19.39 2.58
C PHE A 428 -12.25 -17.96 3.13
N CYS A 429 -11.24 -17.10 2.92
CA CYS A 429 -11.32 -15.71 3.35
C CYS A 429 -12.53 -14.98 2.74
N ALA A 430 -12.74 -15.13 1.42
CA ALA A 430 -13.86 -14.52 0.72
C ALA A 430 -15.22 -15.05 1.21
N ARG A 431 -15.35 -16.36 1.45
CA ARG A 431 -16.55 -17.00 1.99
C ARG A 431 -16.94 -16.43 3.35
N VAL A 432 -15.96 -16.30 4.26
CA VAL A 432 -16.19 -15.73 5.59
C VAL A 432 -16.69 -14.30 5.49
N VAL A 433 -15.98 -13.44 4.75
CA VAL A 433 -16.37 -12.03 4.61
C VAL A 433 -17.75 -11.90 3.98
N ALA A 434 -18.02 -12.60 2.87
CA ALA A 434 -19.30 -12.53 2.18
C ALA A 434 -20.46 -13.07 3.06
N HIS A 435 -20.25 -14.18 3.76
CA HIS A 435 -21.25 -14.76 4.66
C HIS A 435 -21.63 -13.79 5.79
N VAL A 436 -20.64 -13.27 6.51
CA VAL A 436 -20.88 -12.37 7.63
C VAL A 436 -21.45 -11.03 7.15
N ALA A 437 -20.93 -10.49 6.04
CA ALA A 437 -21.42 -9.24 5.46
C ALA A 437 -22.89 -9.34 5.04
N LEU A 438 -23.25 -10.34 4.23
CA LEU A 438 -24.61 -10.53 3.76
C LEU A 438 -25.59 -10.96 4.87
N GLY A 439 -25.07 -11.56 5.95
CA GLY A 439 -25.88 -11.96 7.11
C GLY A 439 -26.36 -10.78 7.96
N GLY A 440 -25.59 -9.68 8.02
CA GLY A 440 -26.01 -8.43 8.70
C GLY A 440 -26.19 -8.51 10.22
N LYS A 441 -25.62 -9.51 10.90
CA LYS A 441 -25.85 -9.80 12.34
C LYS A 441 -24.67 -9.51 13.28
N HIS A 442 -23.49 -9.19 12.74
CA HIS A 442 -22.24 -9.15 13.52
C HIS A 442 -21.61 -7.75 13.61
N ALA A 443 -22.42 -6.70 13.56
CA ALA A 443 -21.92 -5.34 13.73
C ALA A 443 -21.20 -5.20 15.08
N GLY A 444 -20.00 -4.62 15.07
CA GLY A 444 -19.11 -4.48 16.21
C GLY A 444 -18.08 -5.61 16.37
N SER A 445 -18.20 -6.71 15.62
CA SER A 445 -17.28 -7.85 15.75
C SER A 445 -15.95 -7.65 15.02
N VAL A 446 -14.92 -8.24 15.61
CA VAL A 446 -13.58 -8.39 15.03
C VAL A 446 -13.33 -9.88 14.86
N PHE A 447 -12.72 -10.26 13.74
CA PHE A 447 -12.45 -11.65 13.42
C PHE A 447 -10.98 -11.85 13.10
N ASN A 448 -10.31 -12.74 13.84
CA ASN A 448 -9.00 -13.25 13.43
C ASN A 448 -9.23 -14.45 12.52
N LEU A 449 -8.62 -14.45 11.34
CA LEU A 449 -8.77 -15.52 10.35
C LEU A 449 -7.39 -16.17 10.14
N PRO A 450 -6.94 -17.04 11.06
CA PRO A 450 -5.74 -17.86 10.87
C PRO A 450 -5.98 -18.97 9.83
N GLY A 451 -4.90 -19.67 9.46
CA GLY A 451 -4.99 -20.84 8.59
C GLY A 451 -5.70 -22.02 9.28
N GLY A 452 -6.03 -23.07 8.53
CA GLY A 452 -6.58 -24.31 9.11
C GLY A 452 -5.61 -24.97 10.11
N ARG A 453 -4.31 -24.71 9.91
CA ARG A 453 -3.23 -24.98 10.86
C ARG A 453 -2.08 -24.01 10.61
N THR A 454 -1.22 -23.81 11.60
CA THR A 454 0.03 -23.08 11.41
C THR A 454 1.06 -23.96 10.69
N VAL A 455 1.77 -23.40 9.71
CA VAL A 455 2.83 -24.07 8.93
C VAL A 455 4.17 -23.41 9.21
N ARG A 456 5.25 -24.19 9.35
CA ARG A 456 6.61 -23.64 9.42
C ARG A 456 7.21 -23.46 8.03
N TRP A 457 8.03 -22.44 7.84
CA TRP A 457 8.75 -22.27 6.58
C TRP A 457 9.60 -23.50 6.21
N THR A 458 10.27 -24.14 7.18
CA THR A 458 11.04 -25.37 6.91
C THR A 458 10.17 -26.55 6.50
N GLU A 459 8.94 -26.62 7.01
CA GLU A 459 7.95 -27.61 6.60
C GLU A 459 7.47 -27.34 5.16
N LEU A 460 7.21 -26.08 4.82
CA LEU A 460 6.87 -25.68 3.45
C LEU A 460 8.00 -26.02 2.46
N VAL A 461 9.25 -25.76 2.83
CA VAL A 461 10.43 -26.17 2.05
C VAL A 461 10.48 -27.68 1.86
N GLN A 462 10.23 -28.47 2.90
CA GLN A 462 10.19 -29.93 2.79
C GLN A 462 9.07 -30.42 1.87
N MET A 463 7.91 -29.75 1.89
CA MET A 463 6.84 -30.05 0.94
C MET A 463 7.22 -29.70 -0.50
N LEU A 464 7.91 -28.57 -0.74
CA LEU A 464 8.45 -28.22 -2.07
C LEU A 464 9.45 -29.26 -2.58
N GLU A 465 10.38 -29.70 -1.72
CA GLU A 465 11.35 -30.76 -2.02
C GLU A 465 10.64 -32.06 -2.41
N THR A 466 9.65 -32.47 -1.62
CA THR A 466 8.83 -33.68 -1.86
C THR A 466 8.07 -33.58 -3.19
N LEU A 467 7.67 -32.37 -3.59
CA LEU A 467 6.96 -32.12 -4.84
C LEU A 467 7.88 -31.90 -6.05
N GLY A 468 9.20 -32.14 -5.90
CA GLY A 468 10.16 -32.17 -7.01
C GLY A 468 10.88 -30.85 -7.29
N TYR A 469 10.90 -29.93 -6.31
CA TYR A 469 11.72 -28.72 -6.34
C TYR A 469 12.90 -28.86 -5.36
N PRO A 470 14.05 -29.39 -5.80
CA PRO A 470 15.20 -29.59 -4.91
C PRO A 470 15.79 -28.25 -4.48
N LEU A 471 15.99 -28.07 -3.17
CA LEU A 471 16.53 -26.85 -2.58
C LEU A 471 17.72 -27.22 -1.69
N ARG A 472 18.87 -26.57 -1.89
CA ARG A 472 19.99 -26.70 -0.95
C ARG A 472 19.63 -26.03 0.37
N ARG A 473 19.98 -26.66 1.48
CA ARG A 473 19.89 -26.06 2.81
C ARG A 473 21.25 -25.46 3.16
N VAL A 474 21.32 -24.14 3.14
CA VAL A 474 22.54 -23.37 3.43
C VAL A 474 22.26 -22.41 4.59
N PRO A 475 23.25 -22.05 5.41
CA PRO A 475 23.08 -21.04 6.45
C PRO A 475 22.57 -19.71 5.88
N TYR A 476 21.76 -18.98 6.66
CA TYR A 476 21.17 -17.70 6.24
C TYR A 476 22.18 -16.73 5.59
N ARG A 477 23.36 -16.54 6.20
CA ARG A 477 24.40 -15.65 5.66
C ARG A 477 24.88 -16.07 4.26
N GLU A 478 24.99 -17.37 4.02
CA GLU A 478 25.38 -17.91 2.71
C GLU A 478 24.27 -17.67 1.69
N TRP A 479 23.02 -17.98 2.05
CA TRP A 479 21.85 -17.68 1.22
C TRP A 479 21.77 -16.20 0.84
N TYR A 480 21.98 -15.28 1.80
CA TYR A 480 21.95 -13.85 1.56
C TYR A 480 23.03 -13.39 0.58
N ARG A 481 24.26 -13.93 0.70
CA ARG A 481 25.35 -13.64 -0.22
C ARG A 481 25.05 -14.15 -1.62
N GLU A 482 24.51 -15.35 -1.75
CA GLU A 482 24.09 -15.90 -3.04
C GLU A 482 23.01 -15.04 -3.71
N LEU A 483 21.97 -14.64 -2.95
CA LEU A 483 20.92 -13.74 -3.44
C LEU A 483 21.50 -12.38 -3.84
N THR A 484 22.35 -11.78 -3.00
CA THR A 484 22.97 -10.48 -3.29
C THR A 484 23.83 -10.55 -4.55
N ALA A 485 24.62 -11.60 -4.71
CA ALA A 485 25.44 -11.79 -5.90
C ALA A 485 24.58 -12.00 -7.17
N ALA A 486 23.44 -12.69 -7.07
CA ALA A 486 22.48 -12.82 -8.18
C ALA A 486 21.89 -11.46 -8.57
N VAL A 487 21.50 -10.63 -7.59
CA VAL A 487 21.00 -9.26 -7.81
C VAL A 487 22.07 -8.38 -8.47
N GLU A 488 23.31 -8.43 -8.00
CA GLU A 488 24.43 -7.65 -8.56
C GLU A 488 24.78 -8.04 -9.99
N ARG A 489 24.60 -9.33 -10.35
CA ARG A 489 24.73 -9.82 -11.73
C ARG A 489 23.54 -9.47 -12.62
N GLY A 490 22.47 -8.90 -12.07
CA GLY A 490 21.24 -8.59 -12.81
C GLY A 490 20.44 -9.82 -13.21
N GLU A 491 20.56 -10.92 -12.47
CA GLU A 491 19.76 -12.13 -12.71
C GLU A 491 18.29 -11.86 -12.37
N ASP A 492 17.38 -12.45 -13.17
CA ASP A 492 15.94 -12.39 -12.91
C ASP A 492 15.56 -13.31 -11.74
N ASN A 493 15.66 -12.79 -10.52
CA ASN A 493 15.20 -13.45 -9.30
C ASN A 493 13.99 -12.72 -8.70
N ALA A 494 12.95 -13.46 -8.36
CA ALA A 494 11.72 -12.92 -7.78
C ALA A 494 11.96 -12.16 -6.45
N LEU A 495 12.99 -12.54 -5.69
CA LEU A 495 13.33 -11.88 -4.44
C LEU A 495 14.09 -10.56 -4.60
N THR A 496 14.52 -10.18 -5.81
CA THR A 496 15.24 -8.92 -6.06
C THR A 496 14.49 -7.72 -5.50
N ARG A 497 13.16 -7.66 -5.67
CA ARG A 497 12.35 -6.54 -5.15
C ARG A 497 12.20 -6.53 -3.61
N PHE A 498 12.50 -7.65 -2.97
CA PHE A 498 12.46 -7.83 -1.53
C PHE A 498 13.85 -7.88 -0.90
N HIS A 499 14.94 -7.75 -1.69
CA HIS A 499 16.30 -7.66 -1.18
C HIS A 499 16.45 -6.67 -0.01
N PRO A 500 15.81 -5.49 0.01
CA PRO A 500 15.86 -4.58 1.16
C PRO A 500 15.22 -5.09 2.47
N LEU A 501 14.50 -6.22 2.43
CA LEU A 501 13.96 -6.89 3.62
C LEU A 501 14.97 -7.85 4.25
N PHE A 502 16.10 -8.10 3.60
CA PHE A 502 17.14 -9.00 4.06
C PHE A 502 18.42 -8.21 4.31
N THR A 503 19.11 -8.51 5.40
CA THR A 503 20.48 -8.03 5.65
C THR A 503 21.42 -9.22 5.75
N GLU A 504 22.73 -9.00 5.82
CA GLU A 504 23.68 -10.12 5.92
C GLU A 504 23.43 -10.98 7.16
N ASP A 505 23.00 -10.39 8.27
CA ASP A 505 22.86 -11.12 9.54
C ASP A 505 21.45 -11.62 9.82
N THR A 506 20.43 -10.86 9.44
CA THR A 506 19.03 -11.23 9.72
C THR A 506 18.07 -10.58 8.73
N PRO A 507 16.91 -11.21 8.45
CA PRO A 507 15.79 -10.52 7.85
C PRO A 507 15.28 -9.39 8.74
N SER A 508 14.55 -8.47 8.11
CA SER A 508 13.83 -7.39 8.78
C SER A 508 12.72 -7.95 9.67
N GLU A 509 12.44 -7.29 10.80
CA GLU A 509 11.44 -7.72 11.80
C GLU A 509 10.01 -7.90 11.24
N ASP A 510 9.69 -7.23 10.13
CA ASP A 510 8.42 -7.37 9.44
C ASP A 510 8.31 -8.58 8.51
N VAL A 511 9.41 -9.34 8.33
CA VAL A 511 9.39 -10.69 7.76
C VAL A 511 8.96 -11.72 8.82
N GLY A 512 9.19 -11.43 10.10
CA GLY A 512 8.80 -12.27 11.24
C GLY A 512 9.97 -12.61 12.15
N TYR A 513 9.71 -13.45 13.17
CA TYR A 513 10.72 -13.95 14.11
C TYR A 513 10.68 -15.49 14.13
N PRO A 514 11.83 -16.19 14.02
CA PRO A 514 11.85 -17.66 13.99
C PRO A 514 11.26 -18.32 15.25
N ASP A 515 11.49 -17.71 16.40
CA ASP A 515 11.04 -18.22 17.70
C ASP A 515 9.64 -17.72 18.09
N SER A 516 8.95 -16.99 17.21
CA SER A 516 7.57 -16.55 17.46
C SER A 516 6.63 -17.76 17.53
N LEU A 517 5.68 -17.73 18.46
CA LEU A 517 4.64 -18.74 18.62
C LEU A 517 3.27 -18.04 18.84
N PRO A 518 2.73 -17.34 17.82
CA PRO A 518 1.46 -16.66 17.95
C PRO A 518 0.30 -17.66 17.99
N ARG A 519 -0.70 -17.37 18.80
CA ARG A 519 -1.98 -18.06 18.84
C ARG A 519 -3.08 -17.02 18.69
N PHE A 520 -4.00 -17.27 17.78
CA PHE A 520 -5.09 -16.36 17.50
C PHE A 520 -6.37 -16.93 18.08
N ASP A 521 -7.01 -16.18 18.97
CA ASP A 521 -8.38 -16.44 19.37
C ASP A 521 -9.29 -16.31 18.14
N THR A 522 -10.25 -17.22 18.02
CA THR A 522 -11.19 -17.33 16.90
C THR A 522 -12.63 -17.54 17.41
N THR A 523 -12.90 -17.19 18.66
CA THR A 523 -14.18 -17.45 19.32
C THR A 523 -15.35 -16.78 18.60
N GLN A 524 -15.22 -15.49 18.26
CA GLN A 524 -16.22 -14.76 17.48
C GLN A 524 -16.30 -15.30 16.04
N LEU A 525 -15.16 -15.64 15.42
CA LEU A 525 -15.17 -16.25 14.09
C LEU A 525 -15.97 -17.56 14.07
N HIS A 526 -15.70 -18.48 15.02
CA HIS A 526 -16.43 -19.73 15.14
C HIS A 526 -17.92 -19.52 15.39
N ALA A 527 -18.29 -18.56 16.24
CA ALA A 527 -19.68 -18.21 16.49
C ALA A 527 -20.37 -17.67 15.23
N ALA A 528 -19.69 -16.83 14.44
CA ALA A 528 -20.22 -16.25 13.21
C ALA A 528 -20.36 -17.27 12.07
N LEU A 529 -19.56 -18.35 12.08
CA LEU A 529 -19.61 -19.39 11.05
C LEU A 529 -20.45 -20.61 11.46
N ALA A 530 -21.02 -20.63 12.66
CA ALA A 530 -21.80 -21.75 13.16
C ALA A 530 -22.96 -22.12 12.20
N GLY A 531 -22.98 -23.36 11.73
CA GLY A 531 -23.99 -23.86 10.80
C GLY A 531 -23.85 -23.38 9.34
N SER A 532 -22.81 -22.61 9.00
CA SER A 532 -22.60 -22.08 7.63
C SER A 532 -22.01 -23.11 6.65
N GLY A 533 -21.37 -24.17 7.15
CA GLY A 533 -20.59 -25.12 6.36
C GLY A 533 -19.25 -24.56 5.83
N ILE A 534 -18.89 -23.32 6.17
CA ILE A 534 -17.63 -22.70 5.75
C ILE A 534 -16.50 -23.24 6.63
N ALA A 535 -15.52 -23.90 6.02
CA ALA A 535 -14.36 -24.46 6.70
C ALA A 535 -13.07 -24.12 5.94
N CYS A 536 -12.00 -23.88 6.70
CA CYS A 536 -10.66 -23.64 6.17
C CYS A 536 -9.98 -24.99 5.94
N ARG A 537 -9.50 -25.23 4.71
CA ARG A 537 -8.69 -26.43 4.43
C ARG A 537 -7.31 -26.28 5.08
N GLU A 538 -6.83 -27.35 5.72
CA GLU A 538 -5.45 -27.39 6.20
C GLU A 538 -4.46 -27.40 5.04
N VAL A 539 -3.34 -26.71 5.20
CA VAL A 539 -2.26 -26.75 4.23
C VAL A 539 -1.53 -28.07 4.36
N ASP A 540 -1.66 -28.96 3.39
CA ASP A 540 -0.95 -30.24 3.31
C ASP A 540 -0.23 -30.38 1.96
N LEU A 541 0.42 -31.53 1.73
CA LEU A 541 1.07 -31.81 0.44
C LEU A 541 0.09 -31.73 -0.74
N ALA A 542 -1.18 -32.13 -0.56
CA ALA A 542 -2.18 -32.11 -1.61
C ALA A 542 -2.63 -30.67 -1.93
N PHE A 543 -2.79 -29.82 -0.92
CA PHE A 543 -3.05 -28.40 -1.09
C PHE A 543 -1.88 -27.71 -1.79
N LEU A 544 -0.64 -27.96 -1.34
CA LEU A 544 0.54 -27.36 -1.98
C LEU A 544 0.71 -27.88 -3.41
N ARG A 545 0.41 -29.15 -3.69
CA ARG A 545 0.41 -29.69 -5.06
C ARG A 545 -0.54 -28.93 -5.97
N LEU A 546 -1.79 -28.75 -5.55
CA LEU A 546 -2.80 -27.98 -6.28
C LEU A 546 -2.31 -26.54 -6.56
N TYR A 547 -1.69 -25.94 -5.55
CA TYR A 547 -1.14 -24.58 -5.62
C TYR A 547 0.01 -24.47 -6.64
N LEU A 548 0.95 -25.43 -6.64
CA LEU A 548 2.08 -25.45 -7.58
C LEU A 548 1.66 -25.83 -9.00
N ASP A 549 0.70 -26.76 -9.16
CA ASP A 549 0.17 -27.15 -10.46
C ASP A 549 -0.44 -25.93 -11.18
N TYR A 550 -1.14 -25.06 -10.43
CA TYR A 550 -1.60 -23.79 -10.98
C TYR A 550 -0.43 -22.91 -11.45
N PHE A 551 0.61 -22.71 -10.64
CA PHE A 551 1.78 -21.92 -11.05
C PHE A 551 2.47 -22.46 -12.30
N VAL A 552 2.57 -23.78 -12.45
CA VAL A 552 3.11 -24.42 -13.64
C VAL A 552 2.18 -24.16 -14.84
N SER A 553 0.86 -24.29 -14.65
CA SER A 553 -0.12 -24.09 -15.73
C SER A 553 -0.09 -22.68 -16.33
N ILE A 554 0.23 -21.67 -15.54
CA ILE A 554 0.35 -20.27 -15.97
C ILE A 554 1.80 -19.85 -16.30
N GLY A 555 2.75 -20.78 -16.26
CA GLY A 555 4.16 -20.52 -16.55
C GLY A 555 4.90 -19.68 -15.50
N TYR A 556 4.36 -19.54 -14.28
CA TYR A 556 5.00 -18.77 -13.20
C TYR A 556 6.19 -19.51 -12.58
N LEU A 557 6.07 -20.84 -12.43
CA LEU A 557 7.14 -21.75 -12.02
C LEU A 557 7.43 -22.77 -13.12
N PRO A 558 8.68 -23.24 -13.24
CA PRO A 558 8.98 -24.39 -14.08
C PRO A 558 8.30 -25.65 -13.53
N PRO A 559 7.98 -26.66 -14.37
CA PRO A 559 7.53 -27.96 -13.86
C PRO A 559 8.61 -28.58 -12.96
N PRO A 560 8.22 -29.38 -11.95
CA PRO A 560 9.16 -30.04 -11.07
C PRO A 560 10.11 -30.97 -11.86
N ARG A 561 11.35 -31.14 -11.37
CA ARG A 561 12.31 -32.03 -12.02
C ARG A 561 11.76 -33.46 -11.92
N ALA A 562 11.55 -34.12 -13.05
CA ALA A 562 11.16 -35.53 -13.06
C ALA A 562 12.18 -36.33 -12.24
N GLU A 563 11.70 -37.20 -11.35
CA GLU A 563 12.56 -38.22 -10.75
C GLU A 563 13.26 -38.94 -11.91
N ARG A 564 14.60 -38.95 -11.90
CA ARG A 564 15.34 -39.93 -12.69
C ARG A 564 14.96 -41.29 -12.11
N SER A 565 13.91 -41.91 -12.64
CA SER A 565 13.62 -43.31 -12.39
C SER A 565 14.89 -44.07 -12.74
N GLY A 566 15.56 -44.61 -11.71
CA GLY A 566 16.80 -45.34 -11.88
C GLY A 566 16.60 -46.39 -12.96
N SER A 567 17.36 -46.28 -14.05
CA SER A 567 17.57 -47.41 -14.94
C SER A 567 18.26 -48.48 -14.11
N HIS A 568 17.49 -49.39 -13.54
CA HIS A 568 18.03 -50.67 -13.15
C HIS A 568 18.57 -51.30 -14.43
N ALA A 569 19.89 -51.25 -14.56
CA ALA A 569 20.64 -52.12 -15.42
C ALA A 569 20.16 -53.55 -15.18
N ARG A 570 19.54 -54.15 -16.19
CA ARG A 570 19.52 -55.60 -16.32
C ARG A 570 20.76 -55.97 -17.12
N VAL A 571 21.66 -56.64 -16.42
CA VAL A 571 22.74 -57.49 -16.97
C VAL A 571 22.15 -58.49 -17.95
#